data_AF-A0A2E8J1F0-F1
#
_entry.id   AF-A0A2E8J1F0-F1
#
_cell.length_a   1.000
_cell.length_b   1.000
_cell.length_c   1.000
_cell.angle_alpha   90.00
_cell.angle_beta   90.00
_cell.angle_gamma   90.00
#
_symmetry.space_group_name_H-M   'P 1'
#
loop_
_entity.id
_entity.type
_entity.pdbx_description
1 polymer ?
#
loop_
_entity_poly.entity_id
_entity_poly.type
_entity_poly.pdbx_seq_one_letter_code
_entity_poly.pdbx_strand_id
1 'polypeptide(L)' 'MSKYRTALPQLAGDGLFLTDGGIETEFIFNHRIDLPLFACISLFFGEAEHLPILRKYYEDYYKSS' A
#
# COMPACT_ATOMS: atom_id res chain seq x y z
N MET A 1 27.87 1.91 -10.77
CA MET A 1 26.95 2.86 -10.10
C MET A 1 25.51 2.48 -10.46
N SER A 2 24.56 2.51 -9.52
CA SER A 2 23.16 2.19 -9.84
C SER A 2 22.54 3.30 -10.70
N LYS A 3 21.78 2.90 -11.73
CA LYS A 3 21.27 3.74 -12.83
C LYS A 3 20.39 4.93 -12.39
N TYR A 4 19.82 4.91 -11.18
CA TYR A 4 18.82 5.89 -10.73
C TYR A 4 19.16 6.57 -9.39
N ARG A 5 20.42 6.48 -8.92
CA ARG A 5 20.80 7.07 -7.62
C ARG A 5 20.61 8.58 -7.53
N THR A 6 20.66 9.29 -8.66
CA THR A 6 20.59 10.76 -8.73
C THR A 6 19.50 11.27 -9.67
N ALA A 7 18.71 10.37 -10.26
CA ALA A 7 17.68 10.69 -11.24
C ALA A 7 16.51 9.70 -11.06
N LEU A 8 15.84 9.82 -9.91
CA LEU A 8 14.70 8.98 -9.56
C LEU A 8 13.51 9.32 -10.47
N PRO A 9 12.94 8.35 -11.22
CA PRO A 9 11.86 8.62 -12.17
C PRO A 9 10.65 9.35 -11.55
N GLN A 10 10.30 9.04 -10.30
CA GLN A 10 9.21 9.68 -9.58
C GLN A 10 9.47 11.16 -9.23
N LEU A 11 10.72 11.63 -9.32
CA LEU A 11 11.12 13.03 -9.07
C LEU A 11 11.49 13.79 -10.35
N ALA A 12 11.59 13.08 -11.49
CA ALA A 12 12.17 13.63 -12.72
C ALA A 12 11.14 14.11 -13.75
N GLY A 13 9.84 13.92 -13.49
CA GLY A 13 8.76 14.39 -14.37
C GLY A 13 8.07 15.65 -13.85
N ASP A 14 7.33 16.33 -14.72
CA ASP A 14 6.59 17.57 -14.41
C ASP A 14 5.21 17.33 -13.75
N GLY A 15 4.88 16.06 -13.47
CA GLY A 15 3.59 15.63 -12.93
C GLY A 15 3.60 15.39 -11.42
N LEU A 16 2.43 15.47 -10.81
CA LEU A 16 2.22 15.05 -9.43
C LEU A 16 2.50 13.54 -9.31
N PHE A 17 3.44 13.16 -8.45
CA PHE A 17 3.63 11.77 -8.06
C PHE A 17 2.83 11.50 -6.78
N LEU A 18 1.66 10.87 -6.96
CA LEU A 18 0.77 10.52 -5.86
C LEU A 18 1.02 9.09 -5.40
N THR A 19 1.13 8.88 -4.09
CA THR A 19 1.22 7.57 -3.46
C THR A 19 -0.16 7.06 -3.02
N ASP A 20 -0.20 5.86 -2.48
CA ASP A 20 -1.34 5.34 -1.73
C ASP A 20 -1.50 6.05 -0.37
N GLY A 21 -2.42 5.54 0.45
CA GLY A 21 -2.68 6.04 1.82
C GLY A 21 -2.21 5.07 2.90
N GLY A 22 -2.85 5.17 4.08
CA GLY A 22 -2.54 4.31 5.23
C GLY A 22 -3.31 2.98 5.18
N ILE A 23 -2.63 1.90 4.80
CA ILE A 23 -3.27 0.59 4.68
C ILE A 23 -3.65 -0.01 6.04
N GLU A 24 -2.79 0.14 7.04
CA GLU A 24 -3.04 -0.37 8.40
C GLU A 24 -4.28 0.28 9.02
N THR A 25 -4.42 1.60 8.83
CA THR A 25 -5.59 2.34 9.33
C THR A 25 -6.87 1.92 8.64
N GLU A 26 -6.84 1.69 7.33
CA GLU A 26 -7.99 1.19 6.58
C GLU A 26 -8.45 -0.16 7.13
N PHE A 27 -7.49 -1.07 7.34
CA PHE A 27 -7.77 -2.43 7.80
C PHE A 27 -8.38 -2.46 9.21
N ILE A 28 -7.83 -1.69 10.14
CA ILE A 28 -8.32 -1.64 11.53
C ILE A 28 -9.68 -0.95 11.62
N PHE A 29 -9.83 0.23 11.00
CA PHE A 29 -11.01 1.07 11.22
C PHE A 29 -12.18 0.71 10.31
N ASN A 30 -11.92 0.39 9.04
CA ASN A 30 -12.97 0.15 8.05
C ASN A 30 -13.26 -1.35 7.86
N HIS A 31 -12.25 -2.21 8.01
CA HIS A 31 -12.42 -3.66 7.86
C HIS A 31 -12.45 -4.45 9.17
N ARG A 32 -12.17 -3.79 10.32
CA ARG A 32 -12.17 -4.41 11.66
C ARG A 32 -11.21 -5.60 11.76
N ILE A 33 -10.11 -5.57 11.01
CA ILE A 33 -9.05 -6.57 11.04
C ILE A 33 -8.07 -6.16 12.14
N ASP A 34 -7.80 -7.06 13.09
CA ASP A 34 -6.76 -6.82 14.08
C ASP A 34 -5.39 -7.03 13.43
N LEU A 35 -4.50 -6.06 13.62
CA LEU A 35 -3.14 -6.12 13.08
C LEU A 35 -2.15 -6.10 14.24
N PRO A 36 -1.63 -7.27 14.65
CA PRO A 36 -0.62 -7.34 15.69
C PRO A 36 0.55 -6.41 15.36
N LEU A 37 0.96 -5.62 16.36
CA LEU A 37 2.04 -4.63 16.20
C LEU A 37 1.77 -3.58 15.11
N PHE A 38 0.52 -3.39 14.70
CA PHE A 38 0.14 -2.48 13.63
C PHE A 38 0.87 -2.80 12.31
N ALA A 39 1.02 -4.08 11.99
CA ALA A 39 1.80 -4.53 10.83
C ALA A 39 0.98 -5.45 9.92
N CYS A 40 0.75 -5.02 8.67
CA CYS A 40 0.08 -5.83 7.65
C CYS A 40 0.89 -7.03 7.16
N ILE A 41 2.12 -7.25 7.65
CA ILE A 41 2.92 -8.42 7.27
C ILE A 41 2.28 -9.74 7.76
N SER A 42 1.48 -9.70 8.82
CA SER A 42 0.77 -10.90 9.34
C SER A 42 -0.16 -11.53 8.31
N LEU A 43 -0.71 -10.73 7.38
CA LEU A 43 -1.55 -11.17 6.26
C LEU A 43 -0.87 -12.23 5.39
N PHE A 44 0.47 -12.24 5.34
CA PHE A 44 1.25 -13.20 4.56
C PHE A 44 1.62 -14.48 5.35
N PHE A 45 1.40 -14.50 6.67
CA PHE A 45 1.90 -15.54 7.57
C PHE A 45 0.84 -16.03 8.57
N GLY A 46 -0.42 -16.16 8.15
CA GLY A 46 -1.47 -16.74 8.99
C GLY A 46 -2.87 -16.22 8.75
N GLU A 47 -3.00 -15.08 8.06
CA GLU A 47 -4.29 -14.40 7.80
C GLU A 47 -4.53 -14.22 6.29
N ALA A 48 -4.27 -15.27 5.51
CA ALA A 48 -4.34 -15.22 4.05
C ALA A 48 -5.76 -14.89 3.52
N GLU A 49 -6.80 -15.14 4.33
CA GLU A 49 -8.19 -14.77 4.05
C GLU A 49 -8.41 -13.26 3.86
N HIS A 50 -7.50 -12.42 4.36
CA HIS A 50 -7.57 -10.97 4.24
C HIS A 50 -6.82 -10.43 3.01
N LEU A 51 -6.06 -11.26 2.29
CA LEU A 51 -5.37 -10.86 1.05
C LEU A 51 -6.30 -10.30 -0.05
N PRO A 52 -7.57 -10.75 -0.22
CA PRO A 52 -8.50 -10.11 -1.14
C PRO A 52 -8.80 -8.66 -0.80
N ILE A 53 -8.83 -8.30 0.50
CA ILE A 53 -9.05 -6.93 0.97
C ILE A 53 -7.83 -6.07 0.65
N LEU A 54 -6.62 -6.61 0.85
CA LEU A 54 -5.34 -5.98 0.45
C LEU A 54 -5.32 -5.65 -1.04
N ARG A 55 -5.77 -6.59 -1.86
CA ARG A 55 -5.87 -6.37 -3.31
C ARG A 55 -6.87 -5.27 -3.64
N LYS A 56 -8.06 -5.31 -3.04
CA LYS A 56 -9.11 -4.32 -3.25
C LYS A 56 -8.64 -2.91 -2.87
N TYR A 57 -7.91 -2.77 -1.77
CA TYR A 57 -7.31 -1.51 -1.31
C TYR A 57 -6.47 -0.86 -2.42
N TYR A 58 -5.48 -1.58 -2.96
CA TYR A 58 -4.63 -1.05 -4.03
C TYR A 58 -5.40 -0.81 -5.34
N GLU A 59 -6.37 -1.66 -5.67
CA GLU A 59 -7.22 -1.46 -6.84
C GLU A 59 -8.04 -0.17 -6.76
N ASP A 60 -8.47 0.24 -5.57
CA ASP A 60 -9.26 1.46 -5.39
C ASP A 60 -8.41 2.71 -5.63
N TYR A 61 -7.16 2.74 -5.12
CA TYR A 61 -6.22 3.83 -5.42
C TYR A 61 -5.91 3.93 -6.91
N TYR A 62 -5.65 2.79 -7.57
CA TYR A 62 -5.36 2.77 -9.01
C TYR A 62 -6.54 3.20 -9.88
N LYS A 63 -7.78 2.84 -9.51
CA LYS A 63 -8.99 3.23 -10.27
C LYS A 63 -9.42 4.67 -9.98
N SER A 64 -9.02 5.22 -8.85
CA SER A 64 -9.37 6.59 -8.43
C SER A 64 -8.45 7.68 -8.98
N SER A 65 -7.29 7.31 -9.54
CA SER A 65 -6.29 8.21 -10.14
C SER A 65 -6.46 8.41 -11.64
#